data_AF-A0A7S3FAE9-F1
#
_entry.id   AF-A0A7S3FAE9-F1
#
_cell.length_a   1.000
_cell.length_b   1.000
_cell.length_c   1.000
_cell.angle_alpha   90.00
_cell.angle_beta   90.00
_cell.angle_gamma   90.00
#
_symmetry.space_group_name_H-M   'P 1'
#
loop_
_entity.id
_entity.type
_entity.pdbx_description
1 polymer ?
#
loop_
_entity_poly.entity_id
_entity_poly.type
_entity_poly.pdbx_seq_one_letter_code
_entity_poly.pdbx_strand_id
1 'polypeptide(L)'
;MSQQQQQMAMFIEQLSKMSVDERTNALEAVPEPMRDQMKMLIETQEDLQHIEAELKPATDAPDKKVEDFTVVKAIATMPSMVKIDALTPGEKKFGDCLDDLEAALHEVGALDEAALKVCGSMSRPHRRNALLLLWQMYQKKLAGKVTLDEELSAPQRSIVNQVAQKTLAMCQMQVMQKRWVQVALAIMRMCAFVVNGLWSHTDADSIGHMATILESDGLPPPKLKLEAATTSKETGESETLVGKPVVLDVRLIREHAGLGELTNTDLLDPQKNPQQILEAYYCLIEGVKPDPTPNSLLGCTPMVVKKLDEKELKLQVPFGGPPTAGTYQLRVHCVSTSVVGADICVDVTLTMVDDDVPALE
;
A
#
# COMPACT_ATOMS: atom_id res chain seq x y z
N MET A 1 13.60 -17.33 -6.89
CA MET A 1 14.66 -16.36 -7.26
C MET A 1 15.82 -17.12 -7.87
N SER A 2 16.42 -16.60 -8.94
CA SER A 2 17.61 -17.21 -9.53
C SER A 2 18.84 -16.98 -8.63
N GLN A 3 19.86 -17.82 -8.74
CA GLN A 3 21.11 -17.72 -7.96
C GLN A 3 21.81 -16.37 -8.18
N GLN A 4 21.70 -15.83 -9.39
CA GLN A 4 22.22 -14.50 -9.76
C GLN A 4 21.44 -13.36 -9.07
N GLN A 5 20.12 -13.48 -8.91
CA GLN A 5 19.32 -12.51 -8.16
C GLN A 5 19.68 -12.50 -6.66
N GLN A 6 19.96 -13.67 -6.08
CA GLN A 6 20.38 -13.77 -4.68
C GLN A 6 21.76 -13.15 -4.45
N GLN A 7 22.73 -13.39 -5.34
CA GLN A 7 24.07 -12.78 -5.26
C GLN A 7 24.00 -11.25 -5.40
N MET A 8 23.18 -10.74 -6.31
CA MET A 8 22.98 -9.31 -6.49
C MET A 8 22.32 -8.68 -5.25
N ALA A 9 21.30 -9.33 -4.67
CA ALA A 9 20.65 -8.86 -3.45
C ALA A 9 21.61 -8.79 -2.25
N MET A 10 22.44 -9.82 -2.04
CA MET A 10 23.45 -9.82 -0.97
C MET A 10 24.48 -8.71 -1.17
N PHE A 11 24.91 -8.48 -2.42
CA PHE A 11 25.88 -7.43 -2.72
C PHE A 11 25.29 -6.03 -2.50
N ILE A 12 24.02 -5.80 -2.87
CA ILE A 12 23.30 -4.55 -2.59
C ILE A 12 23.15 -4.33 -1.09
N GLU A 13 22.79 -5.38 -0.33
CA GLU A 13 22.69 -5.30 1.13
C GLU A 13 24.04 -4.92 1.76
N GLN A 14 25.14 -5.49 1.27
CA GLN A 14 26.50 -5.12 1.71
C GLN A 14 26.81 -3.65 1.39
N LEU A 15 26.51 -3.19 0.17
CA LEU A 15 26.73 -1.79 -0.25
C LEU A 15 25.87 -0.80 0.56
N SER A 16 24.65 -1.18 0.94
CA SER A 16 23.78 -0.34 1.77
C SER A 16 24.34 -0.12 3.17
N LYS A 17 25.15 -1.06 3.68
CA LYS A 17 25.79 -1.00 5.02
C LYS A 17 27.15 -0.29 5.02
N MET A 18 27.72 0.00 3.85
CA MET A 18 28.98 0.73 3.71
C MET A 18 28.80 2.24 3.91
N SER A 19 29.89 2.93 4.25
CA SER A 19 29.93 4.40 4.19
C SER A 19 29.75 4.91 2.76
N VAL A 20 29.37 6.19 2.61
CA VAL A 20 29.16 6.82 1.29
C VAL A 20 30.41 6.73 0.42
N ASP A 21 31.59 6.94 1.00
CA ASP A 21 32.87 6.92 0.27
C ASP A 21 33.24 5.50 -0.18
N GLU A 22 33.10 4.50 0.70
CA GLU A 22 33.34 3.08 0.37
C GLU A 22 32.38 2.59 -0.71
N ARG A 23 31.11 2.98 -0.62
CA ARG A 23 30.08 2.63 -1.59
C ARG A 23 30.36 3.26 -2.95
N THR A 24 30.78 4.52 -2.98
CA THR A 24 31.11 5.24 -4.22
C THR A 24 32.28 4.56 -4.93
N ASN A 25 33.35 4.25 -4.20
CA ASN A 25 34.51 3.54 -4.73
C ASN A 25 34.14 2.13 -5.24
N ALA A 26 33.28 1.41 -4.53
CA ALA A 26 32.82 0.09 -4.96
C ALA A 26 31.96 0.15 -6.23
N LEU A 27 31.14 1.19 -6.40
CA LEU A 27 30.30 1.40 -7.59
C LEU A 27 31.12 1.83 -8.82
N GLU A 28 32.24 2.54 -8.64
CA GLU A 28 33.14 2.91 -9.73
C GLU A 28 33.78 1.69 -10.43
N ALA A 29 33.99 0.60 -9.69
CA ALA A 29 34.51 -0.65 -10.24
C ALA A 29 33.47 -1.45 -11.07
N VAL A 30 32.19 -1.05 -11.04
CA VAL A 30 31.10 -1.73 -11.76
C VAL A 30 30.91 -1.12 -13.16
N PRO A 31 30.68 -1.94 -14.21
CA PRO A 31 30.32 -1.44 -15.55
C PRO A 31 29.10 -0.53 -15.53
N GLU A 32 29.12 0.54 -16.32
CA GLU A 32 28.15 1.65 -16.30
C GLU A 32 26.66 1.24 -16.30
N PRO A 33 26.15 0.36 -17.21
CA PRO A 33 24.74 -0.03 -17.17
C PRO A 33 24.35 -0.82 -15.91
N MET A 34 25.30 -1.54 -15.30
CA MET A 34 25.07 -2.26 -14.05
C MET A 34 25.22 -1.34 -12.83
N ARG A 35 26.09 -0.33 -12.91
CA ARG A 35 26.27 0.70 -11.88
C ARG A 35 24.99 1.49 -11.65
N ASP A 36 24.32 1.91 -12.72
CA ASP A 36 23.07 2.68 -12.61
C ASP A 36 21.93 1.85 -12.04
N GLN A 37 21.82 0.59 -12.49
CA GLN A 37 20.88 -0.37 -11.91
C GLN A 37 21.15 -0.57 -10.41
N MET A 38 22.42 -0.69 -10.01
CA MET A 38 22.80 -0.87 -8.62
C MET A 38 22.53 0.37 -7.76
N LYS A 39 22.82 1.58 -8.26
CA LYS A 39 22.46 2.83 -7.59
C LYS A 39 20.96 2.89 -7.32
N MET A 40 20.14 2.60 -8.34
CA MET A 40 18.69 2.57 -8.21
C MET A 40 18.22 1.57 -7.14
N LEU A 41 18.84 0.38 -7.08
CA LEU A 41 18.48 -0.65 -6.10
C LEU A 41 18.91 -0.26 -4.67
N ILE A 42 20.06 0.38 -4.51
CA ILE A 42 20.52 0.90 -3.21
C ILE A 42 19.57 1.98 -2.70
N GLU A 43 19.25 2.97 -3.54
CA GLU A 43 18.32 4.05 -3.18
C GLU A 43 16.94 3.50 -2.82
N THR A 44 16.47 2.52 -3.60
CA THR A 44 15.22 1.81 -3.32
C THR A 44 15.26 1.13 -1.94
N GLN A 45 16.37 0.47 -1.60
CA GLN A 45 16.51 -0.22 -0.33
C GLN A 45 16.56 0.76 0.85
N GLU A 46 17.20 1.92 0.68
CA GLU A 46 17.25 3.00 1.68
C GLU A 46 15.86 3.60 1.93
N ASP A 47 15.09 3.87 0.86
CA ASP A 47 13.71 4.36 0.97
C ASP A 47 12.82 3.36 1.73
N LEU A 48 12.97 2.07 1.44
CA LEU A 48 12.18 1.03 2.08
C LEU A 48 12.53 0.85 3.56
N GLN A 49 13.82 0.93 3.91
CA GLN A 49 14.28 0.95 5.31
C GLN A 49 13.76 2.19 6.05
N HIS A 50 13.72 3.34 5.38
CA HIS A 50 13.16 4.57 5.93
C HIS A 50 11.67 4.44 6.22
N ILE A 51 10.87 3.95 5.27
CA ILE A 51 9.43 3.69 5.46
C ILE A 51 9.20 2.69 6.60
N GLU A 52 10.01 1.63 6.67
CA GLU A 52 9.92 0.66 7.76
C GLU A 52 10.13 1.33 9.13
N ALA A 53 11.14 2.20 9.25
CA ALA A 53 11.43 2.90 10.50
C ALA A 53 10.32 3.88 10.89
N GLU A 54 9.79 4.65 9.94
CA GLU A 54 8.75 5.65 10.18
C GLU A 54 7.36 5.04 10.46
N LEU A 55 7.03 3.90 9.83
CA LEU A 55 5.72 3.25 9.96
C LEU A 55 5.70 2.09 10.96
N LYS A 56 6.81 1.82 11.64
CA LYS A 56 6.88 0.76 12.64
C LYS A 56 5.78 0.97 13.71
N PRO A 57 4.93 -0.04 13.96
CA PRO A 57 3.89 0.08 14.98
C PRO A 57 4.49 0.37 16.35
N ALA A 58 3.79 1.22 17.12
CA ALA A 58 4.17 1.52 18.48
C ALA A 58 4.03 0.27 19.36
N THR A 59 4.97 0.06 20.29
CA THR A 59 5.01 -1.15 21.13
C THR A 59 3.84 -1.24 22.11
N ASP A 60 3.30 -0.10 22.52
CA ASP A 60 2.17 0.07 23.45
C ASP A 60 0.80 0.09 22.76
N ALA A 61 0.77 0.31 21.45
CA ALA A 61 -0.45 0.31 20.64
C ALA A 61 -0.20 -0.28 19.23
N PRO A 62 0.20 -1.56 19.13
CA PRO A 62 0.67 -2.16 17.89
C PRO A 62 -0.43 -2.31 16.82
N ASP A 63 -1.69 -2.40 17.23
CA ASP A 63 -2.84 -2.54 16.34
C ASP A 63 -3.57 -1.20 16.10
N LYS A 64 -2.97 -0.09 16.53
CA LYS A 64 -3.50 1.23 16.21
C LYS A 64 -3.48 1.43 14.69
N LYS A 65 -4.62 1.88 14.16
CA LYS A 65 -4.72 2.30 12.76
C LYS A 65 -3.63 3.33 12.45
N VAL A 66 -2.93 3.14 11.34
CA VAL A 66 -1.96 4.12 10.83
C VAL A 66 -2.74 5.22 10.13
N GLU A 67 -2.56 6.46 10.57
CA GLU A 67 -3.22 7.62 9.97
C GLU A 67 -2.63 7.94 8.60
N ASP A 68 -3.46 8.42 7.67
CA ASP A 68 -3.06 8.67 6.27
C ASP A 68 -1.90 9.66 6.19
N PHE A 69 -1.91 10.72 7.01
CA PHE A 69 -0.81 11.69 7.07
C PHE A 69 0.51 11.07 7.57
N THR A 70 0.45 10.02 8.39
CA THR A 70 1.66 9.30 8.84
C THR A 70 2.35 8.62 7.66
N VAL A 71 1.57 8.02 6.76
CA VAL A 71 2.09 7.44 5.51
C VAL A 71 2.62 8.52 4.58
N VAL A 72 1.89 9.64 4.41
CA VAL A 72 2.36 10.80 3.63
C VAL A 72 3.70 11.32 4.15
N LYS A 73 3.83 11.53 5.46
CA LYS A 73 5.07 11.97 6.10
C LYS A 73 6.21 10.99 5.82
N ALA A 74 5.97 9.70 6.00
CA ALA A 74 6.97 8.67 5.77
C ALA A 74 7.50 8.72 4.33
N ILE A 75 6.60 8.85 3.33
CA ILE A 75 6.95 9.00 1.91
C ILE A 75 7.68 10.32 1.65
N ALA A 76 7.17 11.44 2.17
CA ALA A 76 7.71 12.77 1.94
C ALA A 76 9.16 12.96 2.45
N THR A 77 9.56 12.12 3.42
CA THR A 77 10.85 12.17 4.10
C THR A 77 11.86 11.12 3.58
N MET A 78 11.48 10.30 2.60
CA MET A 78 12.38 9.30 2.02
C MET A 78 13.57 9.93 1.29
N PRO A 79 14.77 9.32 1.33
CA PRO A 79 15.95 9.80 0.63
C PRO A 79 15.73 10.18 -0.84
N SER A 80 15.01 9.37 -1.63
CA SER A 80 14.72 9.68 -3.04
C SER A 80 13.81 10.90 -3.21
N MET A 81 12.87 11.10 -2.29
CA MET A 81 11.91 12.21 -2.33
C MET A 81 12.59 13.55 -2.00
N VAL A 82 13.58 13.55 -1.11
CA VAL A 82 14.39 14.75 -0.78
C VAL A 82 15.22 15.23 -1.98
N LYS A 83 15.69 14.30 -2.83
CA LYS A 83 16.53 14.64 -3.99
C LYS A 83 15.78 15.40 -5.09
N ILE A 84 14.44 15.44 -5.05
CA ILE A 84 13.61 16.18 -6.03
C ILE A 84 13.93 17.69 -6.01
N ASP A 85 14.38 18.23 -4.87
CA ASP A 85 14.82 19.64 -4.77
C ASP A 85 15.95 20.01 -5.73
N ALA A 86 16.88 19.09 -5.99
CA ALA A 86 18.03 19.36 -6.84
C ALA A 86 17.70 19.45 -8.34
N LEU A 87 16.46 19.12 -8.73
CA LEU A 87 16.08 18.86 -10.12
C LEU A 87 15.19 19.95 -10.75
N THR A 88 14.72 20.96 -10.00
CA THR A 88 13.82 21.99 -10.56
C THR A 88 14.30 23.43 -10.32
N PRO A 89 14.68 24.19 -11.38
CA PRO A 89 14.87 25.63 -11.29
C PRO A 89 13.56 26.34 -10.90
N GLY A 90 13.57 27.18 -9.85
CA GLY A 90 12.39 27.96 -9.44
C GLY A 90 11.97 27.85 -7.96
N GLU A 91 12.70 27.06 -7.16
CA GLU A 91 12.44 26.74 -5.74
C GLU A 91 12.11 27.95 -4.84
N LYS A 92 12.69 29.12 -5.12
CA LYS A 92 12.40 30.35 -4.35
C LYS A 92 10.94 30.80 -4.45
N LYS A 93 10.30 30.67 -5.62
CA LYS A 93 8.91 31.11 -5.82
C LYS A 93 7.89 30.14 -5.23
N PHE A 94 8.17 28.83 -5.27
CA PHE A 94 7.23 27.84 -4.73
C PHE A 94 7.22 27.83 -3.19
N GLY A 95 8.37 28.11 -2.56
CA GLY A 95 8.46 28.21 -1.11
C GLY A 95 7.54 29.25 -0.48
N ASP A 96 7.30 30.36 -1.19
CA ASP A 96 6.45 31.46 -0.73
C ASP A 96 4.96 31.08 -0.71
N CYS A 97 4.55 30.04 -1.45
CA CYS A 97 3.15 29.58 -1.52
C CYS A 97 2.86 28.35 -0.64
N LEU A 98 3.85 27.80 0.07
CA LEU A 98 3.68 26.61 0.90
C LEU A 98 2.78 26.86 2.11
N ASP A 99 2.88 28.05 2.70
CA ASP A 99 2.07 28.42 3.85
C ASP A 99 0.58 28.55 3.47
N ASP A 100 0.30 29.13 2.29
CA ASP A 100 -1.05 29.21 1.74
C ASP A 100 -1.62 27.82 1.42
N LEU A 101 -0.81 26.94 0.85
CA LEU A 101 -1.22 25.56 0.57
C LEU A 101 -1.49 24.78 1.87
N GLU A 102 -0.64 24.93 2.88
CA GLU A 102 -0.84 24.29 4.20
C GLU A 102 -2.11 24.80 4.88
N ALA A 103 -2.35 26.11 4.86
CA ALA A 103 -3.56 26.70 5.41
C ALA A 103 -4.83 26.18 4.69
N ALA A 104 -4.80 26.11 3.36
CA ALA A 104 -5.92 25.57 2.60
C ALA A 104 -6.13 24.06 2.84
N LEU A 105 -5.05 23.30 3.02
CA LEU A 105 -5.11 21.87 3.37
C LEU A 105 -5.70 21.65 4.77
N HIS A 106 -5.36 22.50 5.74
CA HIS A 106 -6.00 22.51 7.06
C HIS A 106 -7.49 22.85 6.96
N GLU A 107 -7.85 23.87 6.18
CA GLU A 107 -9.26 24.28 5.99
C GLU A 107 -10.14 23.17 5.39
N VAL A 108 -9.60 22.36 4.47
CA VAL A 108 -10.34 21.22 3.87
C VAL A 108 -10.26 19.93 4.69
N GLY A 109 -9.62 19.97 5.87
CA GLY A 109 -9.48 18.84 6.79
C GLY A 109 -8.44 17.80 6.37
N ALA A 110 -7.53 18.13 5.44
CA ALA A 110 -6.43 17.24 5.05
C ALA A 110 -5.34 17.16 6.13
N LEU A 111 -5.21 18.22 6.92
CA LEU A 111 -4.30 18.32 8.06
C LEU A 111 -5.15 18.64 9.30
N ASP A 112 -5.23 17.70 10.24
CA ASP A 112 -5.73 18.02 11.59
C ASP A 112 -4.67 18.79 12.40
N GLU A 113 -5.01 19.24 13.60
CA GLU A 113 -4.09 19.98 14.48
C GLU A 113 -2.78 19.23 14.78
N ALA A 114 -2.85 17.89 14.90
CA ALA A 114 -1.67 17.08 15.17
C ALA A 114 -0.78 16.98 13.93
N ALA A 115 -1.36 16.74 12.76
CA ALA A 115 -0.69 16.71 11.47
C ALA A 115 -0.08 18.07 11.12
N LEU A 116 -0.79 19.17 11.39
CA LEU A 116 -0.31 20.54 11.18
C LEU A 116 0.94 20.82 12.01
N LYS A 117 0.91 20.48 13.30
CA LYS A 117 2.08 20.62 14.18
C LYS A 117 3.28 19.83 13.70
N VAL A 118 3.04 18.60 13.24
CA VAL A 118 4.11 17.76 12.67
C VAL A 118 4.64 18.38 11.38
N CYS A 119 3.76 18.80 10.47
CA CYS A 119 4.12 19.41 9.19
C CYS A 119 4.99 20.66 9.38
N GLY A 120 4.58 21.58 10.28
CA GLY A 120 5.33 22.78 10.62
C GLY A 120 6.69 22.54 11.28
N SER A 121 6.93 21.34 11.83
CA SER A 121 8.24 20.95 12.40
C SER A 121 9.17 20.25 11.41
N MET A 122 8.70 19.94 10.20
CA MET A 122 9.49 19.26 9.18
C MET A 122 10.50 20.24 8.54
N SER A 123 11.61 19.71 8.05
CA SER A 123 12.51 20.51 7.21
C SER A 123 11.77 20.96 5.94
N ARG A 124 12.20 22.08 5.36
CA ARG A 124 11.61 22.63 4.12
C ARG A 124 11.40 21.59 2.99
N PRO A 125 12.38 20.75 2.60
CA PRO A 125 12.17 19.75 1.55
C PRO A 125 11.07 18.74 1.92
N HIS A 126 11.09 18.25 3.16
CA HIS A 126 10.12 17.27 3.64
C HIS A 126 8.71 17.85 3.68
N ARG A 127 8.56 19.07 4.22
CA ARG A 127 7.29 19.80 4.30
C ARG A 127 6.72 20.01 2.91
N ARG A 128 7.53 20.53 1.97
CA ARG A 128 7.12 20.74 0.57
C ARG A 128 6.59 19.44 -0.05
N ASN A 129 7.32 18.34 0.08
CA ASN A 129 6.95 17.07 -0.52
C ASN A 129 5.64 16.52 0.09
N ALA A 130 5.45 16.64 1.40
CA ALA A 130 4.22 16.25 2.07
C ALA A 130 3.02 17.06 1.57
N LEU A 131 3.16 18.39 1.48
CA LEU A 131 2.11 19.28 0.98
C LEU A 131 1.80 19.05 -0.50
N LEU A 132 2.81 18.74 -1.34
CA LEU A 132 2.61 18.38 -2.74
C LEU A 132 1.84 17.06 -2.90
N LEU A 133 2.12 16.05 -2.07
CA LEU A 133 1.37 14.79 -2.06
C LEU A 133 -0.08 15.01 -1.60
N LEU A 134 -0.28 15.76 -0.52
CA LEU A 134 -1.62 16.10 -0.04
C LEU A 134 -2.37 16.91 -1.09
N TRP A 135 -1.72 17.87 -1.75
CA TRP A 135 -2.34 18.62 -2.83
C TRP A 135 -2.77 17.72 -3.97
N GLN A 136 -1.95 16.76 -4.39
CA GLN A 136 -2.31 15.75 -5.39
C GLN A 136 -3.56 14.96 -4.98
N MET A 137 -3.68 14.56 -3.71
CA MET A 137 -4.83 13.79 -3.21
C MET A 137 -6.09 14.65 -2.97
N TYR A 138 -5.94 15.93 -2.66
CA TYR A 138 -7.04 16.84 -2.29
C TYR A 138 -7.38 17.87 -3.37
N GLN A 139 -6.91 17.69 -4.62
CA GLN A 139 -7.10 18.68 -5.70
C GLN A 139 -8.56 19.13 -5.85
N LYS A 140 -9.51 18.19 -5.77
CA LYS A 140 -10.94 18.51 -5.91
C LYS A 140 -11.45 19.39 -4.77
N LYS A 141 -11.05 19.12 -3.52
CA LYS A 141 -11.42 19.94 -2.35
C LYS A 141 -10.74 21.31 -2.34
N LEU A 142 -9.55 21.41 -2.94
CA LEU A 142 -8.75 22.63 -3.02
C LEU A 142 -9.05 23.48 -4.26
N ALA A 143 -9.91 23.01 -5.17
CA ALA A 143 -10.25 23.72 -6.39
C ALA A 143 -10.78 25.14 -6.09
N GLY A 144 -10.07 26.16 -6.57
CA GLY A 144 -10.39 27.57 -6.32
C GLY A 144 -9.98 28.12 -4.94
N LYS A 145 -9.37 27.31 -4.07
CA LYS A 145 -8.87 27.73 -2.75
C LYS A 145 -7.39 28.15 -2.76
N VAL A 146 -6.61 27.56 -3.66
CA VAL A 146 -5.17 27.86 -3.80
C VAL A 146 -4.89 28.19 -5.27
N THR A 147 -4.21 29.32 -5.51
CA THR A 147 -3.71 29.67 -6.83
C THR A 147 -2.19 29.46 -6.83
N LEU A 148 -1.77 28.25 -7.20
CA LEU A 148 -0.35 27.98 -7.44
C LEU A 148 -0.02 28.25 -8.92
N ASP A 149 1.20 28.68 -9.18
CA ASP A 149 1.73 28.77 -10.54
C ASP A 149 1.77 27.35 -11.12
N GLU A 150 0.78 26.98 -11.94
CA GLU A 150 0.64 25.64 -12.52
C GLU A 150 1.85 25.28 -13.41
N GLU A 151 2.52 26.25 -14.04
CA GLU A 151 3.71 25.99 -14.86
C GLU A 151 4.89 25.50 -14.00
N LEU A 152 5.00 26.00 -12.76
CA LEU A 152 6.05 25.59 -11.82
C LEU A 152 5.65 24.36 -11.00
N SER A 153 4.38 24.27 -10.61
CA SER A 153 3.92 23.36 -9.57
C SER A 153 3.39 22.03 -10.11
N ALA A 154 2.84 21.99 -11.32
CA ALA A 154 2.40 20.74 -11.94
C ALA A 154 3.54 19.76 -12.23
N PRO A 155 4.72 20.18 -12.76
CA PRO A 155 5.84 19.26 -12.96
C PRO A 155 6.37 18.69 -11.64
N GLN A 156 6.50 19.52 -10.60
CA GLN A 156 6.96 19.07 -9.28
C GLN A 156 5.99 18.08 -8.64
N ARG A 157 4.69 18.40 -8.68
CA ARG A 157 3.64 17.50 -8.22
C ARG A 157 3.66 16.16 -8.97
N SER A 158 3.83 16.19 -10.30
CA SER A 158 3.94 14.99 -11.12
C SER A 158 5.14 14.12 -10.71
N ILE A 159 6.32 14.72 -10.50
CA ILE A 159 7.52 13.98 -10.09
C ILE A 159 7.33 13.37 -8.70
N VAL A 160 6.84 14.15 -7.73
CA VAL A 160 6.55 13.68 -6.36
C VAL A 160 5.54 12.52 -6.39
N ASN A 161 4.49 12.63 -7.20
CA ASN A 161 3.49 11.58 -7.38
C ASN A 161 4.11 10.30 -7.97
N GLN A 162 4.93 10.40 -9.01
CA GLN A 162 5.59 9.24 -9.63
C GLN A 162 6.53 8.53 -8.67
N VAL A 163 7.32 9.28 -7.89
CA VAL A 163 8.20 8.70 -6.87
C VAL A 163 7.39 8.01 -5.78
N ALA A 164 6.31 8.63 -5.30
CA ALA A 164 5.43 8.04 -4.30
C ALA A 164 4.77 6.74 -4.80
N GLN A 165 4.23 6.72 -6.01
CA GLN A 165 3.63 5.52 -6.62
C GLN A 165 4.64 4.38 -6.73
N LYS A 166 5.85 4.67 -7.22
CA LYS A 166 6.92 3.68 -7.33
C LYS A 166 7.26 3.10 -5.95
N THR A 167 7.45 3.94 -4.93
CA THR A 167 7.82 3.45 -3.60
C THR A 167 6.69 2.68 -2.94
N LEU A 168 5.45 3.15 -3.03
CA LEU A 168 4.29 2.45 -2.51
C LEU A 168 4.15 1.04 -3.12
N ALA A 169 4.34 0.90 -4.43
CA ALA A 169 4.35 -0.41 -5.09
C ALA A 169 5.46 -1.34 -4.56
N MET A 170 6.62 -0.78 -4.21
CA MET A 170 7.72 -1.54 -3.59
C MET A 170 7.41 -1.92 -2.13
N CYS A 171 6.79 -1.01 -1.38
CA CYS A 171 6.36 -1.26 0.00
C CYS A 171 5.34 -2.41 0.07
N GLN A 172 4.39 -2.49 -0.87
CA GLN A 172 3.42 -3.60 -0.93
C GLN A 172 4.09 -4.98 -0.92
N MET A 173 5.26 -5.11 -1.57
CA MET A 173 6.00 -6.38 -1.59
C MET A 173 6.70 -6.69 -0.26
N GLN A 174 7.15 -5.66 0.46
CA GLN A 174 7.97 -5.82 1.67
C GLN A 174 7.17 -5.91 2.96
N VAL A 175 6.04 -5.21 3.07
CA VAL A 175 5.26 -5.16 4.32
C VAL A 175 4.78 -6.55 4.76
N MET A 176 4.61 -7.47 3.80
CA MET A 176 4.32 -8.88 4.07
C MET A 176 5.36 -9.56 4.97
N GLN A 177 6.64 -9.19 4.85
CA GLN A 177 7.73 -9.79 5.63
C GLN A 177 7.72 -9.34 7.09
N LYS A 178 7.21 -8.13 7.37
CA LYS A 178 7.19 -7.52 8.71
C LYS A 178 5.99 -7.92 9.54
N ARG A 179 4.95 -8.44 8.88
CA ARG A 179 3.69 -8.91 9.47
C ARG A 179 2.87 -7.84 10.20
N TRP A 180 3.03 -6.56 9.83
CA TRP A 180 2.30 -5.44 10.42
C TRP A 180 1.00 -5.17 9.66
N VAL A 181 -0.13 -5.56 10.26
CA VAL A 181 -1.44 -5.52 9.59
C VAL A 181 -1.86 -4.08 9.24
N GLN A 182 -1.87 -3.18 10.22
CA GLN A 182 -2.36 -1.80 10.02
C GLN A 182 -1.50 -1.02 9.02
N VAL A 183 -0.19 -1.27 9.01
CA VAL A 183 0.75 -0.67 8.05
C VAL A 183 0.48 -1.18 6.63
N ALA A 184 0.21 -2.49 6.47
CA ALA A 184 -0.13 -3.07 5.17
C ALA A 184 -1.40 -2.45 4.60
N LEU A 185 -2.46 -2.35 5.42
CA LEU A 185 -3.73 -1.75 5.02
C LEU A 185 -3.55 -0.28 4.62
N ALA A 186 -2.81 0.51 5.40
CA ALA A 186 -2.59 1.92 5.12
C ALA A 186 -1.78 2.15 3.83
N ILE A 187 -0.74 1.35 3.59
CA ILE A 187 0.05 1.42 2.35
C ILE A 187 -0.81 1.06 1.13
N MET A 188 -1.62 0.00 1.21
CA MET A 188 -2.48 -0.41 0.10
C MET A 188 -3.52 0.66 -0.27
N ARG A 189 -4.15 1.27 0.74
CA ARG A 189 -5.08 2.39 0.54
C ARG A 189 -4.41 3.61 -0.04
N MET A 190 -3.22 3.94 0.45
CA MET A 190 -2.45 5.08 -0.04
C MET A 190 -2.09 4.93 -1.54
N CYS A 191 -1.90 3.71 -2.03
CA CYS A 191 -1.75 3.48 -3.48
C CYS A 191 -2.95 4.00 -4.27
N ALA A 192 -4.17 3.68 -3.83
CA ALA A 192 -5.39 4.13 -4.51
C ALA A 192 -5.56 5.66 -4.40
N PHE A 193 -5.19 6.26 -3.28
CA PHE A 193 -5.28 7.71 -3.06
C PHE A 193 -4.36 8.48 -4.00
N VAL A 194 -3.09 8.08 -4.04
CA VAL A 194 -2.04 8.76 -4.82
C VAL A 194 -2.28 8.60 -6.32
N VAL A 195 -2.69 7.40 -6.78
CA VAL A 195 -2.97 7.15 -8.21
C VAL A 195 -4.17 7.94 -8.70
N ASN A 196 -5.26 7.98 -7.92
CA ASN A 196 -6.51 8.60 -8.37
C ASN A 196 -6.66 10.07 -7.97
N GLY A 197 -5.74 10.62 -7.17
CA GLY A 197 -5.88 11.98 -6.63
C GLY A 197 -7.09 12.11 -5.70
N LEU A 198 -7.26 11.13 -4.81
CA LEU A 198 -8.36 11.01 -3.85
C LEU A 198 -7.82 10.93 -2.43
N TRP A 199 -8.65 11.20 -1.43
CA TRP A 199 -8.15 11.47 -0.07
C TRP A 199 -8.63 10.53 1.02
N SER A 200 -9.69 9.75 0.80
CA SER A 200 -10.21 8.86 1.85
C SER A 200 -11.00 7.70 1.28
N HIS A 201 -10.85 6.54 1.92
CA HIS A 201 -11.59 5.32 1.63
C HIS A 201 -12.93 5.23 2.39
N THR A 202 -13.27 6.24 3.20
CA THR A 202 -14.49 6.29 4.02
C THR A 202 -15.31 7.56 3.83
N ASP A 203 -14.72 8.61 3.26
CA ASP A 203 -15.41 9.85 2.92
C ASP A 203 -16.30 9.62 1.68
N ALA A 204 -17.60 9.87 1.83
CA ALA A 204 -18.58 9.66 0.78
C ALA A 204 -18.31 10.51 -0.48
N ASP A 205 -17.77 11.72 -0.33
CA ASP A 205 -17.44 12.57 -1.47
C ASP A 205 -16.24 12.01 -2.25
N SER A 206 -15.23 11.50 -1.54
CA SER A 206 -14.07 10.83 -2.15
C SER A 206 -14.49 9.57 -2.92
N ILE A 207 -15.37 8.76 -2.34
CA ILE A 207 -15.93 7.55 -2.98
C ILE A 207 -16.81 7.94 -4.17
N GLY A 208 -17.62 8.99 -4.06
CA GLY A 208 -18.44 9.51 -5.15
C GLY A 208 -17.60 9.97 -6.34
N HIS A 209 -16.46 10.62 -6.09
CA HIS A 209 -15.52 10.99 -7.16
C HIS A 209 -14.86 9.77 -7.80
N MET A 210 -14.52 8.74 -7.03
CA MET A 210 -14.02 7.48 -7.61
C MET A 210 -15.06 6.87 -8.55
N ALA A 211 -16.35 6.87 -8.16
CA ALA A 211 -17.41 6.39 -9.04
C ALA A 211 -17.50 7.20 -10.34
N THR A 212 -17.37 8.52 -10.29
CA THR A 212 -17.32 9.36 -11.50
C THR A 212 -16.12 9.04 -12.40
N ILE A 213 -14.94 8.76 -11.82
CA ILE A 213 -13.74 8.36 -12.59
C ILE A 213 -13.98 7.01 -13.28
N LEU A 214 -14.58 6.05 -12.58
CA LEU A 214 -14.89 4.74 -13.18
C LEU A 214 -15.92 4.88 -14.31
N GLU A 215 -16.98 5.65 -14.07
CA GLU A 215 -18.02 5.91 -15.08
C GLU A 215 -17.44 6.59 -16.33
N SER A 216 -16.52 7.55 -16.18
CA SER A 216 -15.86 8.19 -17.33
C SER A 216 -15.03 7.22 -18.17
N ASP A 217 -14.59 6.13 -17.56
CA ASP A 217 -13.79 5.08 -18.18
C ASP A 217 -14.67 3.89 -18.61
N GLY A 218 -16.01 4.02 -18.55
CA GLY A 218 -16.94 2.94 -18.90
C GLY A 218 -16.89 1.74 -17.94
N LEU A 219 -16.35 1.92 -16.74
CA LEU A 219 -16.26 0.91 -15.68
C LEU A 219 -17.36 1.13 -14.63
N PRO A 220 -18.02 0.06 -14.14
CA PRO A 220 -19.01 0.19 -13.08
C PRO A 220 -18.35 0.37 -11.71
N PRO A 221 -18.99 1.07 -10.75
CA PRO A 221 -18.49 1.14 -9.39
C PRO A 221 -18.43 -0.26 -8.74
N PRO A 222 -17.37 -0.59 -7.96
CA PRO A 222 -17.24 -1.92 -7.39
C PRO A 222 -18.32 -2.21 -6.36
N LYS A 223 -19.04 -3.30 -6.60
CA LYS A 223 -19.91 -3.95 -5.62
C LYS A 223 -19.36 -5.33 -5.29
N LEU A 224 -18.87 -5.48 -4.07
CA LEU A 224 -18.11 -6.64 -3.61
C LEU A 224 -18.84 -7.38 -2.51
N LYS A 225 -18.73 -8.71 -2.52
CA LYS A 225 -19.08 -9.58 -1.39
C LYS A 225 -17.90 -10.50 -1.11
N LEU A 226 -17.54 -10.65 0.15
CA LEU A 226 -16.43 -11.49 0.59
C LEU A 226 -16.96 -12.67 1.39
N GLU A 227 -16.53 -13.86 1.00
CA GLU A 227 -16.79 -15.12 1.71
C GLU A 227 -15.45 -15.77 2.01
N ALA A 228 -15.30 -16.32 3.22
CA ALA A 228 -14.10 -17.02 3.61
C ALA A 228 -14.41 -18.16 4.59
N ALA A 229 -13.68 -19.26 4.47
CA ALA A 229 -13.80 -20.44 5.31
C ALA A 229 -12.43 -21.08 5.51
N THR A 230 -12.20 -21.66 6.69
CA THR A 230 -10.98 -22.43 6.98
C THR A 230 -11.23 -23.91 6.81
N THR A 231 -10.29 -24.60 6.18
CA THR A 231 -10.27 -26.05 6.06
C THR A 231 -8.89 -26.60 6.42
N SER A 232 -8.86 -27.82 6.96
CA SER A 232 -7.64 -28.59 7.15
C SER A 232 -7.03 -28.90 5.79
N LYS A 233 -5.73 -28.61 5.62
CA LYS A 233 -5.05 -28.90 4.36
C LYS A 233 -4.99 -30.40 4.05
N GLU A 234 -4.94 -31.23 5.10
CA GLU A 234 -4.74 -32.68 4.99
C GLU A 234 -6.08 -33.40 4.79
N THR A 235 -7.13 -32.99 5.51
CA THR A 235 -8.42 -33.70 5.54
C THR A 235 -9.54 -32.98 4.78
N GLY A 236 -9.42 -31.67 4.54
CA GLY A 236 -10.48 -30.84 3.95
C GLY A 236 -11.64 -30.53 4.91
N GLU A 237 -11.53 -30.93 6.18
CA GLU A 237 -12.55 -30.71 7.21
C GLU A 237 -12.40 -29.33 7.88
N SER A 238 -13.46 -28.86 8.54
CA SER A 238 -13.47 -27.56 9.23
C SER A 238 -12.63 -27.53 10.51
N GLU A 239 -12.38 -28.69 11.12
CA GLU A 239 -11.52 -28.85 12.29
C GLU A 239 -10.11 -29.28 11.84
N THR A 240 -9.08 -28.68 12.42
CA THR A 240 -7.69 -28.97 12.06
C THR A 240 -6.89 -29.37 13.29
N LEU A 241 -6.04 -30.39 13.15
CA LEU A 241 -5.14 -30.79 14.24
C LEU A 241 -4.13 -29.69 14.58
N VAL A 242 -3.81 -29.54 15.87
CA VAL A 242 -2.82 -28.58 16.37
C VAL A 242 -1.49 -28.65 15.61
N GLY A 243 -0.93 -27.47 15.31
CA GLY A 243 0.35 -27.34 14.60
C GLY A 243 0.35 -27.77 13.13
N LYS A 244 -0.77 -28.28 12.59
CA LYS A 244 -0.88 -28.66 11.18
C LYS A 244 -1.17 -27.47 10.27
N PRO A 245 -0.81 -27.55 8.97
CA PRO A 245 -1.14 -26.51 8.01
C PRO A 245 -2.65 -26.34 7.84
N VAL A 246 -3.10 -25.10 7.89
CA VAL A 246 -4.48 -24.69 7.62
C VAL A 246 -4.53 -24.06 6.22
N VAL A 247 -5.65 -24.24 5.51
CA VAL A 247 -5.96 -23.49 4.28
C VAL A 247 -7.14 -22.58 4.55
N LEU A 248 -7.00 -21.30 4.23
CA LEU A 248 -8.12 -20.39 4.15
C LEU A 248 -8.58 -20.30 2.69
N ASP A 249 -9.80 -20.78 2.44
CA ASP A 249 -10.50 -20.61 1.18
C ASP A 249 -11.20 -19.24 1.19
N VAL A 250 -10.77 -18.34 0.29
CA VAL A 250 -11.32 -16.99 0.14
C VAL A 250 -11.98 -16.85 -1.23
N ARG A 251 -13.19 -16.29 -1.24
CA ARG A 251 -13.96 -16.01 -2.45
C ARG A 251 -14.42 -14.55 -2.43
N LEU A 252 -13.85 -13.76 -3.34
CA LEU A 252 -14.27 -12.40 -3.60
C LEU A 252 -15.25 -12.41 -4.79
N ILE A 253 -16.50 -12.04 -4.52
CA ILE A 253 -17.59 -12.00 -5.50
C ILE A 253 -17.74 -10.56 -5.97
N ARG A 254 -17.63 -10.36 -7.29
CA ARG A 254 -17.79 -9.09 -7.99
C ARG A 254 -19.19 -9.02 -8.58
N GLU A 255 -20.13 -8.46 -7.82
CA GLU A 255 -21.54 -8.34 -8.26
C GLU A 255 -21.71 -7.41 -9.47
N HIS A 256 -20.73 -6.54 -9.70
CA HIS A 256 -20.64 -5.58 -10.79
C HIS A 256 -19.94 -6.13 -12.04
N ALA A 257 -19.38 -7.34 -11.99
CA ALA A 257 -18.63 -7.91 -13.10
C ALA A 257 -19.50 -8.06 -14.36
N GLY A 258 -18.98 -7.57 -15.48
CA GLY A 258 -19.65 -7.57 -16.78
C GLY A 258 -20.76 -6.52 -16.95
N LEU A 259 -20.94 -5.58 -16.01
CA LEU A 259 -21.94 -4.50 -16.12
C LEU A 259 -21.41 -3.23 -16.80
N GLY A 260 -20.11 -3.16 -17.11
CA GLY A 260 -19.48 -2.01 -17.75
C GLY A 260 -19.65 -1.95 -19.26
N GLU A 261 -19.25 -0.83 -19.84
CA GLU A 261 -19.22 -0.60 -21.29
C GLU A 261 -17.94 -1.16 -21.93
N LEU A 262 -16.85 -1.26 -21.14
CA LEU A 262 -15.59 -1.81 -21.62
C LEU A 262 -15.61 -3.33 -21.76
N THR A 263 -14.93 -3.82 -22.78
CA THR A 263 -14.59 -5.24 -22.94
C THR A 263 -13.20 -5.55 -22.41
N ASN A 264 -12.88 -6.84 -22.24
CA ASN A 264 -11.55 -7.30 -21.82
C ASN A 264 -10.41 -6.80 -22.73
N THR A 265 -10.69 -6.59 -24.02
CA THR A 265 -9.71 -6.06 -24.97
C THR A 265 -9.53 -4.55 -24.85
N ASP A 266 -10.52 -3.84 -24.33
CA ASP A 266 -10.48 -2.38 -24.19
C ASP A 266 -9.71 -1.92 -22.95
N LEU A 267 -9.55 -2.80 -21.95
CA LEU A 267 -8.86 -2.50 -20.69
C LEU A 267 -7.44 -1.94 -20.87
N LEU A 268 -6.74 -2.37 -21.91
CA LEU A 268 -5.36 -1.97 -22.20
C LEU A 268 -5.27 -0.87 -23.26
N ASP A 269 -6.42 -0.41 -23.80
CA ASP A 269 -6.49 0.65 -24.80
C ASP A 269 -6.58 2.02 -24.10
N PRO A 270 -5.53 2.87 -24.14
CA PRO A 270 -5.54 4.17 -23.47
C PRO A 270 -6.57 5.15 -24.06
N GLN A 271 -7.15 4.87 -25.23
CA GLN A 271 -8.22 5.69 -25.78
C GLN A 271 -9.59 5.38 -25.15
N LYS A 272 -9.75 4.16 -24.61
CA LYS A 272 -11.00 3.69 -24.03
C LYS A 272 -10.95 3.59 -22.50
N ASN A 273 -9.77 3.34 -21.94
CA ASN A 273 -9.49 3.34 -20.51
C ASN A 273 -8.32 4.30 -20.25
N PRO A 274 -8.54 5.62 -20.27
CA PRO A 274 -7.44 6.59 -20.28
C PRO A 274 -6.65 6.60 -18.97
N GLN A 275 -7.29 6.26 -17.85
CA GLN A 275 -6.67 6.18 -16.53
C GLN A 275 -6.06 4.79 -16.28
N GLN A 276 -6.27 3.85 -17.21
CA GLN A 276 -5.76 2.48 -17.17
C GLN A 276 -6.07 1.78 -15.84
N ILE A 277 -7.26 2.04 -15.29
CA ILE A 277 -7.66 1.46 -14.01
C ILE A 277 -7.85 -0.04 -14.22
N LEU A 278 -7.04 -0.82 -13.51
CA LEU A 278 -7.18 -2.27 -13.41
C LEU A 278 -7.61 -2.61 -11.99
N GLU A 279 -8.73 -3.31 -11.86
CA GLU A 279 -9.17 -3.82 -10.57
C GLU A 279 -8.14 -4.81 -10.01
N ALA A 280 -7.47 -4.39 -8.94
CA ALA A 280 -6.53 -5.21 -8.20
C ALA A 280 -6.82 -5.08 -6.72
N TYR A 281 -6.84 -6.24 -6.06
CA TYR A 281 -7.09 -6.35 -4.63
C TYR A 281 -5.92 -7.07 -3.96
N TYR A 282 -5.72 -6.81 -2.69
CA TYR A 282 -4.89 -7.64 -1.83
C TYR A 282 -5.77 -8.32 -0.79
N CYS A 283 -5.64 -9.63 -0.68
CA CYS A 283 -6.24 -10.41 0.40
C CYS A 283 -5.24 -10.52 1.55
N LEU A 284 -5.57 -9.94 2.70
CA LEU A 284 -4.79 -10.00 3.93
C LEU A 284 -5.51 -10.85 4.96
N ILE A 285 -4.76 -11.69 5.66
CA ILE A 285 -5.28 -12.55 6.73
C ILE A 285 -4.65 -12.08 8.03
N GLU A 286 -5.48 -11.50 8.87
CA GLU A 286 -5.14 -11.06 10.21
C GLU A 286 -5.54 -12.15 11.20
N GLY A 287 -4.57 -12.63 11.98
CA GLY A 287 -4.84 -13.39 13.20
C GLY A 287 -5.16 -12.41 14.32
N VAL A 288 -6.43 -12.35 14.72
CA VAL A 288 -6.93 -11.44 15.75
C VAL A 288 -6.66 -12.06 17.11
N LYS A 289 -5.98 -11.31 17.97
CA LYS A 289 -5.66 -11.77 19.31
C LYS A 289 -6.65 -11.21 20.33
N PRO A 290 -7.05 -12.01 21.34
CA PRO A 290 -7.97 -11.56 22.38
C PRO A 290 -7.28 -10.72 23.46
N ASP A 291 -5.95 -10.76 23.52
CA ASP A 291 -5.11 -10.05 24.49
C ASP A 291 -4.49 -8.81 23.83
N PRO A 292 -3.87 -7.87 24.58
CA PRO A 292 -3.30 -6.65 24.01
C PRO A 292 -1.98 -6.90 23.26
N THR A 293 -1.72 -8.14 22.81
CA THR A 293 -0.55 -8.42 21.99
C THR A 293 -0.85 -8.13 20.52
N PRO A 294 0.15 -7.69 19.73
CA PRO A 294 -0.06 -7.34 18.33
C PRO A 294 -0.77 -8.43 17.53
N ASN A 295 -1.78 -8.05 16.74
CA ASN A 295 -2.33 -8.92 15.71
C ASN A 295 -1.23 -9.32 14.72
N SER A 296 -1.42 -10.47 14.09
CA SER A 296 -0.40 -11.05 13.22
C SER A 296 -0.91 -11.16 11.79
N LEU A 297 -0.18 -10.60 10.83
CA LEU A 297 -0.45 -10.88 9.43
C LEU A 297 0.03 -12.31 9.10
N LEU A 298 -0.93 -13.21 8.88
CA LEU A 298 -0.71 -14.63 8.60
C LEU A 298 -0.48 -14.88 7.11
N GLY A 299 -1.12 -14.08 6.27
CA GLY A 299 -1.04 -14.19 4.82
C GLY A 299 -1.36 -12.86 4.14
N CYS A 300 -0.77 -12.64 2.97
CA CYS A 300 -1.05 -11.50 2.12
C CYS A 300 -0.83 -11.95 0.68
N THR A 301 -1.84 -11.82 -0.18
CA THR A 301 -1.76 -12.31 -1.56
C THR A 301 -2.53 -11.40 -2.51
N PRO A 302 -1.94 -10.99 -3.64
CA PRO A 302 -2.65 -10.20 -4.63
C PRO A 302 -3.72 -11.03 -5.34
N MET A 303 -4.86 -10.40 -5.60
CA MET A 303 -5.99 -10.91 -6.38
C MET A 303 -6.21 -9.93 -7.54
N VAL A 304 -5.68 -10.28 -8.71
CA VAL A 304 -5.74 -9.43 -9.91
C VAL A 304 -6.90 -9.88 -10.79
N VAL A 305 -7.80 -8.95 -11.12
CA VAL A 305 -8.86 -9.19 -12.10
C VAL A 305 -8.22 -9.23 -13.48
N LYS A 306 -8.32 -10.38 -14.17
CA LYS A 306 -7.83 -10.50 -15.54
C LYS A 306 -8.92 -10.24 -16.58
N LYS A 307 -10.17 -10.37 -16.16
CA LYS A 307 -11.34 -10.18 -17.03
C LYS A 307 -12.45 -9.42 -16.30
N LEU A 308 -13.04 -8.45 -16.97
CA LEU A 308 -14.14 -7.62 -16.46
C LEU A 308 -15.40 -8.44 -16.15
N ASP A 309 -15.64 -9.54 -16.87
CA ASP A 309 -16.77 -10.45 -16.68
C ASP A 309 -16.50 -11.56 -15.64
N GLU A 310 -15.30 -11.60 -15.05
CA GLU A 310 -14.93 -12.56 -14.00
C GLU A 310 -15.66 -12.25 -12.69
N LYS A 311 -16.80 -12.90 -12.47
CA LYS A 311 -17.64 -12.70 -11.27
C LYS A 311 -17.01 -13.11 -9.96
N GLU A 312 -16.03 -14.01 -9.99
CA GLU A 312 -15.48 -14.60 -8.77
C GLU A 312 -13.97 -14.73 -8.86
N LEU A 313 -13.28 -14.21 -7.86
CA LEU A 313 -11.87 -14.49 -7.62
C LEU A 313 -11.77 -15.46 -6.43
N LYS A 314 -11.12 -16.61 -6.65
CA LYS A 314 -10.91 -17.64 -5.63
C LYS A 314 -9.44 -17.72 -5.27
N LEU A 315 -9.17 -17.80 -3.98
CA LEU A 315 -7.82 -17.87 -3.45
C LEU A 315 -7.77 -18.90 -2.32
N GLN A 316 -6.71 -19.70 -2.30
CA GLN A 316 -6.38 -20.55 -1.17
C GLN A 316 -5.09 -20.05 -0.55
N VAL A 317 -5.15 -19.68 0.73
CA VAL A 317 -3.99 -19.15 1.44
C VAL A 317 -3.58 -20.14 2.53
N PRO A 318 -2.49 -20.89 2.32
CA PRO A 318 -1.98 -21.79 3.35
C PRO A 318 -1.21 -21.01 4.41
N PHE A 319 -1.40 -21.38 5.68
CA PHE A 319 -0.58 -20.89 6.79
C PHE A 319 -0.42 -21.98 7.87
N GLY A 320 0.52 -21.79 8.79
CA GLY A 320 0.74 -22.72 9.89
C GLY A 320 -0.32 -22.58 10.97
N GLY A 321 -1.00 -23.67 11.32
CA GLY A 321 -1.96 -23.69 12.40
C GLY A 321 -1.30 -23.45 13.77
N PRO A 322 -2.03 -22.84 14.73
CA PRO A 322 -1.56 -22.69 16.11
C PRO A 322 -1.17 -24.03 16.75
N PRO A 323 -0.15 -24.06 17.63
CA PRO A 323 0.32 -25.30 18.27
C PRO A 323 -0.58 -25.78 19.41
N THR A 324 -1.66 -25.05 19.72
CA THR A 324 -2.55 -25.31 20.85
C THR A 324 -3.99 -25.46 20.38
N ALA A 325 -4.74 -26.37 20.98
CA ALA A 325 -6.16 -26.53 20.68
C ALA A 325 -6.95 -25.30 21.11
N GLY A 326 -8.06 -25.04 20.44
CA GLY A 326 -8.93 -23.91 20.74
C GLY A 326 -9.52 -23.24 19.51
N THR A 327 -10.32 -22.21 19.78
CA THR A 327 -11.00 -21.41 18.77
C THR A 327 -10.29 -20.07 18.59
N TYR A 328 -9.86 -19.78 17.37
CA TYR A 328 -9.12 -18.59 16.99
C TYR A 328 -9.97 -17.71 16.08
N GLN A 329 -9.83 -16.39 16.21
CA GLN A 329 -10.49 -15.43 15.35
C GLN A 329 -9.52 -14.94 14.28
N LEU A 330 -9.98 -15.02 13.03
CA LEU A 330 -9.28 -14.50 11.87
C LEU A 330 -10.12 -13.38 11.27
N ARG A 331 -9.46 -12.37 10.72
CA ARG A 331 -10.09 -11.35 9.90
C ARG A 331 -9.47 -11.34 8.51
N VAL A 332 -10.32 -11.48 7.50
CA VAL A 332 -9.92 -11.45 6.10
C VAL A 332 -10.24 -10.08 5.56
N HIS A 333 -9.24 -9.38 5.03
CA HIS A 333 -9.40 -8.07 4.39
C HIS A 333 -9.14 -8.22 2.90
N CYS A 334 -10.04 -7.69 2.07
CA CYS A 334 -9.78 -7.42 0.67
C CYS A 334 -9.74 -5.91 0.48
N VAL A 335 -8.56 -5.38 0.15
CA VAL A 335 -8.32 -3.94 -0.01
C VAL A 335 -7.89 -3.69 -1.44
N SER A 336 -8.50 -2.71 -2.10
CA SER A 336 -8.09 -2.31 -3.45
C SER A 336 -6.90 -1.36 -3.41
N THR A 337 -5.97 -1.53 -4.35
CA THR A 337 -4.83 -0.63 -4.54
C THR A 337 -5.04 0.36 -5.67
N SER A 338 -6.17 0.27 -6.38
CA SER A 338 -6.50 1.07 -7.56
C SER A 338 -7.87 1.73 -7.48
N VAL A 339 -8.77 1.28 -6.62
CA VAL A 339 -10.13 1.84 -6.49
C VAL A 339 -10.42 2.23 -5.05
N VAL A 340 -10.70 3.51 -4.83
CA VAL A 340 -11.04 4.05 -3.51
C VAL A 340 -12.44 3.60 -3.11
N GLY A 341 -12.59 3.15 -1.85
CA GLY A 341 -13.87 2.67 -1.30
C GLY A 341 -14.19 1.21 -1.61
N ALA A 342 -13.30 0.50 -2.31
CA ALA A 342 -13.44 -0.93 -2.62
C ALA A 342 -12.72 -1.81 -1.57
N ASP A 343 -13.03 -1.57 -0.30
CA ASP A 343 -12.51 -2.31 0.85
C ASP A 343 -13.62 -3.14 1.49
N ILE A 344 -13.37 -4.42 1.73
CA ILE A 344 -14.32 -5.30 2.43
C ILE A 344 -13.57 -6.23 3.37
N CYS A 345 -14.17 -6.54 4.51
CA CYS A 345 -13.62 -7.51 5.46
C CYS A 345 -14.70 -8.47 5.97
N VAL A 346 -14.26 -9.65 6.39
CA VAL A 346 -15.11 -10.65 7.05
C VAL A 346 -14.33 -11.34 8.17
N ASP A 347 -15.00 -11.61 9.28
CA ASP A 347 -14.44 -12.37 10.39
C ASP A 347 -14.73 -13.87 10.18
N VAL A 348 -13.73 -14.71 10.43
CA VAL A 348 -13.77 -16.16 10.25
C VAL A 348 -13.24 -16.83 11.51
N THR A 349 -13.87 -17.93 11.91
CA THR A 349 -13.44 -18.72 13.05
C THR A 349 -12.63 -19.94 12.60
N LEU A 350 -11.48 -20.16 13.22
CA LEU A 350 -10.63 -21.33 13.06
C LEU A 350 -10.70 -22.19 14.33
N THR A 351 -10.95 -23.50 14.18
CA THR A 351 -10.95 -24.44 15.31
C THR A 351 -9.79 -25.41 15.18
N MET A 352 -8.92 -25.42 16.20
CA MET A 352 -7.82 -26.37 16.34
C MET A 352 -8.17 -27.42 17.39
N VAL A 353 -7.94 -28.70 17.08
CA VAL A 353 -8.22 -29.84 17.98
C VAL A 353 -6.95 -30.63 18.26
N ASP A 354 -6.87 -31.25 19.44
CA ASP A 354 -5.75 -32.12 19.80
C ASP A 354 -5.79 -33.42 18.99
N ASP A 355 -4.64 -34.08 18.88
CA ASP A 355 -4.56 -35.41 18.28
C ASP A 355 -5.04 -36.46 19.28
N ASP A 356 -6.28 -36.91 19.12
CA ASP A 356 -6.91 -37.92 19.98
C ASP A 356 -6.34 -39.35 19.78
N VAL A 357 -5.29 -39.52 18.96
CA VAL A 357 -4.64 -40.82 18.79
C VAL A 357 -3.88 -41.19 20.08
N PRO A 358 -4.27 -42.28 20.79
CA PRO A 358 -3.55 -42.73 21.98
C PRO A 358 -2.09 -43.00 21.62
N ALA A 359 -1.17 -42.61 22.49
CA ALA A 359 0.25 -42.96 22.33
C ALA A 359 0.36 -44.48 22.13
N LEU A 360 0.98 -44.89 21.02
CA LEU A 360 1.33 -46.29 20.80
C LEU A 360 2.36 -46.66 21.87
N GLU A 361 1.92 -47.41 22.89
CA GLU A 361 2.78 -48.00 23.94
C GLU A 361 3.82 -48.97 23.37
#